data_AF-A0A246JV90-F1
#
_entry.id   AF-A0A246JV90-F1
#
_cell.length_a   1.000
_cell.length_b   1.000
_cell.length_c   1.000
_cell.angle_alpha   90.00
_cell.angle_beta   90.00
_cell.angle_gamma   90.00
#
_symmetry.space_group_name_H-M   'P 1'
#
loop_
_entity.id
_entity.type
_entity.pdbx_description
1 polymer ?
#
loop_
_entity_poly.entity_id
_entity_poly.type
_entity_poly.pdbx_seq_one_letter_code
_entity_poly.pdbx_strand_id
1 'polypeptide(L)' 'MLLYSRNTIARCAGDARQRYGDATEVVVERQIGWSEARGASEEVAFWRAVRSSLAPGSSNAAIQRSRLSLRLS' A
#
# COMPACT_ATOMS: atom_id res chain seq x y z
N MET A 1 18.70 7.29 -1.29
CA MET A 1 17.65 6.61 -2.07
C MET A 1 17.45 5.21 -1.51
N LEU A 2 16.75 5.10 -0.39
CA LEU A 2 16.29 3.82 0.14
C LEU A 2 15.13 3.33 -0.75
N LEU A 3 15.45 2.45 -1.69
CA LEU A 3 14.46 1.72 -2.48
C LEU A 3 13.80 0.68 -1.57
N TYR A 4 12.71 1.05 -0.90
CA TYR A 4 11.91 0.09 -0.15
C TYR A 4 11.47 -1.04 -1.08
N SER A 5 11.67 -2.29 -0.65
CA SER A 5 11.28 -3.43 -1.47
C SER A 5 9.77 -3.43 -1.70
N ARG A 6 9.32 -3.93 -2.86
CA ARG A 6 7.89 -4.10 -3.15
C ARG A 6 7.16 -4.91 -2.07
N ASN A 7 7.85 -5.88 -1.47
CA ASN A 7 7.32 -6.70 -0.37
C ASN A 7 7.10 -5.88 0.91
N THR A 8 8.02 -4.96 1.23
CA THR A 8 7.88 -4.04 2.37
C THR A 8 6.65 -3.16 2.20
N ILE A 9 6.46 -2.60 1.00
CA ILE A 9 5.31 -1.74 0.68
C ILE A 9 4.00 -2.53 0.79
N ALA A 10 3.92 -3.70 0.16
CA ALA A 10 2.73 -4.54 0.17
C ALA A 10 2.35 -5.01 1.58
N ARG A 11 3.32 -5.39 2.40
CA ARG A 11 3.10 -5.76 3.80
C ARG A 11 2.58 -4.57 4.61
N CYS A 12 3.19 -3.40 4.46
CA CYS A 12 2.74 -2.18 5.14
C CYS A 12 1.30 -1.82 4.74
N ALA A 13 0.95 -1.91 3.45
CA ALA A 13 -0.41 -1.70 2.97
C ALA A 13 -1.40 -2.72 3.57
N GLY A 14 -1.00 -4.00 3.67
CA GLY A 14 -1.78 -5.06 4.31
C GLY A 14 -2.01 -4.79 5.80
N ASP A 15 -0.96 -4.47 6.54
CA ASP A 15 -1.01 -4.16 7.98
C ASP A 15 -1.88 -2.91 8.22
N ALA A 16 -1.76 -1.88 7.38
CA ALA A 16 -2.57 -0.67 7.46
C ALA A 16 -4.06 -0.94 7.18
N ARG A 17 -4.39 -1.81 6.22
CA ARG A 17 -5.77 -2.28 6.00
C ARG A 17 -6.31 -3.05 7.18
N GLN A 18 -5.53 -3.98 7.72
CA GLN A 18 -5.94 -4.77 8.87
C GLN A 18 -6.21 -3.91 10.09
N ARG A 19 -5.41 -2.84 10.30
CA ARG A 19 -5.53 -1.97 11.48
C ARG A 19 -6.63 -0.91 11.36
N TYR A 20 -6.80 -0.32 10.18
CA TYR A 20 -7.66 0.86 10.00
C TYR A 20 -8.91 0.61 9.15
N GLY A 21 -9.04 -0.55 8.50
CA GLY A 21 -10.20 -0.92 7.70
C GLY A 21 -10.53 0.12 6.63
N ASP A 22 -11.76 0.62 6.62
CA ASP A 22 -12.23 1.60 5.64
C ASP A 22 -11.51 2.96 5.76
N ALA A 23 -10.91 3.25 6.92
CA ALA A 23 -10.18 4.49 7.15
C ALA A 23 -8.72 4.46 6.63
N THR A 24 -8.23 3.33 6.11
CA THR A 24 -6.82 3.16 5.75
C THR A 24 -6.33 4.21 4.74
N GLU A 25 -7.12 4.51 3.71
CA GLU A 25 -6.70 5.50 2.70
C GLU A 25 -6.54 6.90 3.32
N VAL A 26 -7.48 7.30 4.18
CA VAL A 26 -7.42 8.59 4.90
C VAL A 26 -6.19 8.67 5.79
N VAL A 27 -5.84 7.59 6.49
CA VAL A 27 -4.64 7.54 7.34
C VAL A 27 -3.36 7.67 6.53
N VAL A 28 -3.28 7.00 5.38
CA VAL A 28 -2.12 7.09 4.48
C VAL A 28 -1.97 8.48 3.89
N GLU A 29 -3.07 9.13 3.46
CA GLU A 29 -3.04 10.52 2.98
C GLU A 29 -2.55 11.49 4.05
N ARG A 30 -3.01 11.32 5.30
CA ARG A 30 -2.53 12.14 6.42
C ARG A 30 -1.03 11.96 6.64
N GLN A 31 -0.51 10.74 6.50
CA GLN A 31 0.93 10.52 6.63
C GLN A 31 1.74 11.10 5.49
N ILE A 32 1.22 11.09 4.26
CA ILE A 32 1.84 11.81 3.13
C ILE A 32 1.95 13.30 3.49
N GLY A 33 0.85 13.92 3.91
CA GLY A 33 0.83 15.35 4.28
C GLY A 33 1.78 15.68 5.44
N TRP A 34 1.85 14.82 6.45
CA TRP A 34 2.77 15.01 7.57
C TRP A 34 4.24 14.91 7.13
N SER A 35 4.58 13.94 6.28
CA SER A 35 5.93 13.79 5.70
C SER A 35 6.30 14.93 4.75
N GLU A 36 5.34 15.46 3.97
CA GLU A 36 5.54 16.63 3.12
C GLU A 36 5.85 17.90 3.94
N ALA A 37 5.10 18.15 5.01
CA ALA A 37 5.28 19.31 5.87
C ALA A 37 6.67 19.38 6.55
N ARG A 38 7.33 18.23 6.74
CA ARG A 38 8.67 18.11 7.31
C ARG A 38 9.78 17.90 6.27
N GLY A 39 9.45 17.96 4.98
CA GLY A 39 10.42 17.78 3.89
C GLY A 39 11.03 16.37 3.80
N ALA A 40 10.36 15.35 4.34
CA ALA A 40 10.86 13.97 4.37
C ALA A 40 10.56 13.25 3.03
N SER A 41 11.27 13.63 1.97
CA SER A 41 11.00 13.17 0.60
C SER A 41 11.02 11.65 0.42
N GLU A 42 11.87 10.92 1.15
CA GLU A 42 11.91 9.45 1.10
C GLU A 42 10.67 8.82 1.77
N GLU A 43 10.19 9.38 2.89
CA GLU A 43 8.95 8.93 3.54
C GLU A 43 7.74 9.22 2.63
N VAL A 44 7.70 10.38 1.98
CA VAL A 44 6.65 10.74 1.02
C VAL A 44 6.60 9.73 -0.13
N ALA A 45 7.76 9.38 -0.71
CA ALA A 45 7.84 8.38 -1.78
C ALA A 45 7.33 7.01 -1.31
N PHE A 46 7.69 6.60 -0.10
CA PHE A 46 7.22 5.36 0.51
C PHE A 46 5.69 5.35 0.69
N TRP A 47 5.12 6.37 1.33
CA TRP A 47 3.68 6.42 1.59
C TRP A 47 2.84 6.54 0.31
N ARG A 48 3.33 7.23 -0.73
CA ARG A 48 2.70 7.24 -2.05
C ARG A 48 2.70 5.85 -2.71
N ALA A 49 3.76 5.07 -2.51
CA ALA A 49 3.81 3.68 -2.99
C ALA A 49 2.86 2.77 -2.19
N VAL A 50 2.75 2.95 -0.88
CA VAL A 50 1.75 2.26 -0.03
C VAL A 50 0.33 2.58 -0.51
N ARG A 51 -0.01 3.85 -0.73
CA ARG A 51 -1.28 4.27 -1.32
C ARG A 51 -1.56 3.59 -2.66
N SER A 52 -0.56 3.56 -3.53
CA SER A 52 -0.68 2.89 -4.84
C SER A 52 -0.91 1.39 -4.70
N SER A 53 -0.38 0.75 -3.65
CA SER A 53 -0.66 -0.66 -3.33
C SER A 53 -2.08 -0.89 -2.77
N LEU A 54 -2.74 0.15 -2.26
CA LEU A 54 -4.11 0.10 -1.77
C LEU A 54 -5.15 0.30 -2.89
N ALA A 55 -4.77 0.87 -4.02
CA ALA A 55 -5.70 1.11 -5.12
C ALA A 55 -6.29 -0.21 -5.67
N PRO A 56 -7.61 -0.28 -5.94
CA PRO A 56 -8.23 -1.43 -6.59
C PRO A 56 -7.64 -1.60 -8.01
N GLY A 57 -6.97 -2.72 -8.24
CA GLY A 57 -6.26 -3.02 -9.51
C GLY A 57 -4.74 -3.12 -9.38
N SER A 58 -4.17 -2.68 -8.26
CA SER A 58 -2.75 -2.82 -7.94
C SER A 58 -2.42 -4.25 -7.52
N SER A 59 -2.24 -5.12 -8.53
CA SER A 59 -1.66 -6.49 -8.60
C SER A 59 -1.77 -7.53 -7.46
N ASN A 60 -2.06 -7.22 -6.20
CA ASN A 60 -2.23 -8.23 -5.14
C ASN A 60 -3.62 -8.90 -5.19
N ALA A 61 -4.67 -8.17 -5.59
CA ALA A 61 -5.99 -8.76 -5.83
C ALA A 61 -6.02 -9.64 -7.09
N ALA A 62 -5.21 -9.30 -8.10
CA ALA A 62 -5.09 -10.10 -9.32
C ALA A 62 -4.45 -11.47 -9.04
N ILE A 63 -3.41 -11.53 -8.21
CA ILE A 63 -2.74 -12.79 -7.85
C ILE A 63 -3.66 -13.72 -7.04
N GLN A 64 -4.55 -13.19 -6.20
CA GLN A 64 -5.55 -14.01 -5.50
C GLN A 64 -6.67 -14.52 -6.43
N ARG A 65 -7.14 -13.71 -7.39
CA ARG A 65 -8.17 -14.13 -8.37
C ARG A 65 -7.66 -15.21 -9.33
N SER A 66 -6.39 -15.16 -9.74
CA SER A 66 -5.80 -16.21 -10.58
C SER A 66 -5.68 -17.56 -9.86
N ARG A 67 -5.46 -17.57 -8.54
CA ARG A 67 -5.36 -18.81 -7.76
C ARG A 67 -6.71 -19.48 -7.47
N LEU A 68 -7.79 -18.70 -7.38
CA LEU A 68 -9.15 -19.25 -7.21
C LEU A 68 -9.68 -19.89 -8.50
N SER A 69 -9.29 -19.37 -9.66
CA SER A 69 -9.74 -19.88 -10.96
C SER A 69 -9.10 -21.22 -11.34
N LEU A 70 -7.91 -21.54 -10.83
CA LEU A 70 -7.18 -22.80 -11.08
C LEU A 70 -7.59 -23.97 -10.17
N ARG A 71 -8.40 -23.75 -9.13
CA ARG A 71 -8.87 -24.80 -8.22
C ARG A 71 -10.27 -25.33 -8.55
N LEU A 72 -10.92 -24.76 -9.57
CA LEU A 72 -12.29 -25.06 -10.01
C LEU A 72 -12.34 -25.62 -11.44
N SER A 73 -11.21 -26.07 -11.98
CA SER A 73 -11.10 -26.77 -13.28
C SER A 73 -10.52 -28.16 -13.08
#